data_AF-A0A941W153-F1
#
_entry.id   AF-A0A941W153-F1
#
_cell.length_a   1.000
_cell.length_b   1.000
_cell.length_c   1.000
_cell.angle_alpha   90.00
_cell.angle_beta   90.00
_cell.angle_gamma   90.00
#
_symmetry.space_group_name_H-M   'P 1'
#
loop_
_entity.id
_entity.type
_entity.pdbx_description
1 polymer ?
#
loop_
_entity_poly.entity_id
_entity_poly.type
_entity_poly.pdbx_seq_one_letter_code
_entity_poly.pdbx_strand_id
1 'polypeptide(L)'
;MIIQGNKKFIEAEFENEQEIEDVVIENAEYFFGSSSIFLPKKLIKTRDGFGTIPDGFAIDLASRTWYVVEVELVHHSVWNHIAPQVAKQMIAVATPESRQILEEIVIQMFTESEDVKEKFKEEKIKEIDIRKVLDEILIKPPVIGMPIDRISQDLKEWAGTLKNDVRLWLVRKYIEFGAPENVAYEIPEEYRPVLDTTEEKEKPKSGIAYYDVSLADLLDAGLLSVGDELVMNYKPRGGNQKNFKAVITEEGSMIVLDKKFRSPSYAALLGIQDAGSDRKTVNGWASWKNRNEKLLAELRSEYLNQKESEAEQAASMGG
;
A
#
# COMPACT_ATOMS: atom_id res chain seq x y z
N MET A 1 22.36 -5.16 7.54
CA MET A 1 23.34 -4.06 7.55
C MET A 1 23.25 -3.34 6.22
N ILE A 2 23.11 -2.01 6.23
CA ILE A 2 23.05 -1.15 5.06
C ILE A 2 24.36 -0.34 4.99
N ILE A 3 24.89 -0.13 3.77
CA ILE A 3 26.13 0.66 3.55
C ILE A 3 25.78 1.88 2.72
N GLN A 4 26.04 3.08 3.25
CA GLN A 4 25.84 4.35 2.54
C GLN A 4 27.18 5.09 2.46
N GLY A 5 27.89 4.92 1.33
CA GLY A 5 29.27 5.39 1.20
C GLY A 5 30.17 4.71 2.25
N ASN A 6 30.72 5.49 3.17
CA ASN A 6 31.54 4.97 4.28
C ASN A 6 30.74 4.71 5.56
N LYS A 7 29.45 5.07 5.59
CA LYS A 7 28.58 4.86 6.75
C LYS A 7 28.04 3.44 6.76
N LYS A 8 27.96 2.85 7.95
CA LYS A 8 27.37 1.52 8.17
C LYS A 8 26.16 1.69 9.05
N PHE A 9 25.02 1.18 8.59
CA PHE A 9 23.78 1.15 9.34
C PHE A 9 23.49 -0.28 9.77
N ILE A 10 23.32 -0.50 11.06
CA ILE A 10 23.01 -1.81 11.66
C ILE A 10 21.59 -1.81 12.21
N GLU A 11 20.94 -2.97 12.15
CA GLU A 11 19.56 -3.13 12.64
C GLU A 11 19.52 -2.86 14.15
N ALA A 12 18.49 -2.13 14.60
CA ALA A 12 18.27 -1.75 15.98
C ALA A 12 16.79 -1.92 16.35
N GLU A 13 16.50 -2.03 17.63
CA GLU A 13 15.13 -2.11 18.15
C GLU A 13 14.53 -0.70 18.26
N PHE A 14 13.21 -0.61 18.07
CA PHE A 14 12.45 0.60 18.40
C PHE A 14 12.49 0.85 19.91
N GLU A 15 12.54 2.13 20.28
CA GLU A 15 12.56 2.58 21.67
C GLU A 15 11.24 2.28 22.38
N ASN A 16 10.13 2.40 21.65
CA ASN A 16 8.77 2.16 22.13
C ASN A 16 7.79 2.10 20.94
N GLU A 17 6.53 1.78 21.22
CA GLU A 17 5.45 1.75 20.21
C GLU A 17 5.22 3.11 19.54
N GLN A 18 5.38 4.22 20.26
CA GLN A 18 5.17 5.54 19.69
C GLN A 18 6.17 5.84 18.55
N GLU A 19 7.43 5.39 18.68
CA GLU A 19 8.42 5.58 17.61
C GLU A 19 8.00 4.91 16.30
N ILE A 20 7.60 3.63 16.34
CA ILE A 20 7.15 2.93 15.13
C ILE A 20 5.82 3.50 14.62
N GLU A 21 4.91 3.88 15.51
CA GLU A 21 3.65 4.52 15.14
C GLU A 21 3.88 5.83 14.39
N ASP A 22 4.76 6.70 14.90
CA ASP A 22 5.10 7.97 14.26
C ASP A 22 5.67 7.74 12.86
N VAL A 23 6.59 6.77 12.71
CA VAL A 23 7.15 6.39 11.40
C VAL A 23 6.06 5.92 10.44
N VAL A 24 5.13 5.10 10.91
CA VAL A 24 4.01 4.59 10.10
C VAL A 24 3.09 5.74 9.69
N ILE A 25 2.71 6.62 10.60
CA ILE A 25 1.78 7.73 10.33
C ILE A 25 2.39 8.72 9.33
N GLU A 26 3.66 9.10 9.54
CA GLU A 26 4.37 10.03 8.65
C GLU A 26 4.57 9.47 7.23
N ASN A 27 4.55 8.14 7.10
CA ASN A 27 4.77 7.42 5.86
C ASN A 27 3.57 6.56 5.44
N ALA A 28 2.36 6.87 5.92
CA ALA A 28 1.18 6.01 5.80
C ALA A 28 0.86 5.60 4.35
N GLU A 29 1.12 6.49 3.39
CA GLU A 29 0.91 6.20 1.97
C GLU A 29 1.72 5.01 1.48
N TYR A 30 2.93 4.78 2.01
CA TYR A 30 3.77 3.62 1.65
C TYR A 30 3.22 2.29 2.17
N PHE A 31 2.26 2.31 3.09
CA PHE A 31 1.59 1.10 3.60
C PHE A 31 0.24 0.90 2.93
N PHE A 32 -0.56 1.97 2.84
CA PHE A 32 -1.98 1.86 2.47
C PHE A 32 -2.30 2.32 1.04
N GLY A 33 -1.32 2.87 0.32
CA GLY A 33 -1.44 3.33 -1.06
C GLY A 33 -1.36 4.85 -1.21
N SER A 34 -0.94 5.32 -2.39
CA SER A 34 -0.75 6.76 -2.69
C SER A 34 -2.04 7.58 -2.72
N SER A 35 -3.19 6.93 -2.83
CA SER A 35 -4.51 7.56 -2.82
C SER A 35 -5.24 7.33 -1.49
N SER A 36 -4.50 6.91 -0.47
CA SER A 36 -5.02 6.67 0.87
C SER A 36 -5.12 7.95 1.71
N ILE A 37 -6.16 8.00 2.52
CA ILE A 37 -6.37 9.01 3.55
C ILE A 37 -6.18 8.31 4.87
N PHE A 38 -5.16 8.71 5.63
CA PHE A 38 -4.94 8.22 6.98
C PHE A 38 -5.73 9.06 7.98
N LEU A 39 -6.52 8.41 8.82
CA LEU A 39 -7.33 9.04 9.86
C LEU A 39 -6.67 8.79 11.23
N PRO A 40 -6.62 9.82 12.09
CA PRO A 40 -6.03 9.69 13.42
C PRO A 40 -6.84 8.74 14.32
N LYS A 41 -6.20 8.31 15.42
CA LYS A 41 -6.80 7.55 16.53
C LYS A 41 -8.18 8.06 16.89
N LYS A 42 -9.18 7.18 16.88
CA LYS A 42 -10.56 7.51 17.25
C LYS A 42 -11.19 6.43 18.12
N LEU A 43 -11.85 6.87 19.20
CA LEU A 43 -12.64 5.98 20.04
C LEU A 43 -13.84 5.46 19.27
N ILE A 44 -13.84 4.15 19.03
CA ILE A 44 -14.97 3.38 18.50
C ILE A 44 -15.56 2.52 19.62
N LYS A 45 -16.84 2.15 19.48
CA LYS A 45 -17.56 1.39 20.52
C LYS A 45 -18.29 0.20 19.94
N THR A 46 -18.30 -0.88 20.71
CA THR A 46 -19.21 -2.01 20.45
C THR A 46 -20.66 -1.61 20.76
N ARG A 47 -21.62 -2.43 20.32
CA ARG A 47 -23.05 -2.22 20.62
C ARG A 47 -23.37 -2.15 22.11
N ASP A 48 -22.61 -2.89 22.92
CA ASP A 48 -22.75 -2.90 24.39
C ASP A 48 -21.97 -1.75 25.06
N GLY A 49 -21.40 -0.83 24.28
CA GLY A 49 -20.76 0.39 24.77
C GLY A 49 -19.29 0.24 25.17
N PHE A 50 -18.68 -0.93 24.98
CA PHE A 50 -17.25 -1.11 25.23
C PHE A 50 -16.42 -0.31 24.23
N GLY A 51 -15.64 0.64 24.73
CA GLY A 51 -14.76 1.48 23.91
C GLY A 51 -13.42 0.83 23.61
N THR A 52 -12.89 1.08 22.42
CA THR A 52 -11.53 0.73 22.00
C THR A 52 -10.99 1.78 21.03
N ILE A 53 -9.67 1.93 20.97
CA ILE A 53 -8.98 2.91 20.13
C ILE A 53 -7.92 2.14 19.33
N PRO A 54 -8.11 1.97 18.01
CA PRO A 54 -7.04 1.53 17.11
C PRO A 54 -5.99 2.62 16.92
N ASP A 55 -4.81 2.25 16.41
CA ASP A 55 -3.74 3.21 16.11
C ASP A 55 -4.08 4.16 14.96
N GLY A 56 -4.97 3.75 14.09
CA GLY A 56 -5.58 4.63 13.12
C GLY A 56 -6.54 3.91 12.20
N PHE A 57 -6.94 4.62 11.15
CA PHE A 57 -7.66 4.03 10.03
C PHE A 57 -7.04 4.55 8.74
N ALA A 58 -7.17 3.79 7.67
CA ALA A 58 -6.81 4.30 6.35
C ALA A 58 -7.93 3.98 5.36
N ILE A 59 -8.20 4.89 4.43
CA ILE A 59 -9.19 4.70 3.37
C ILE A 59 -8.47 4.91 2.04
N ASP A 60 -8.30 3.85 1.27
CA ASP A 60 -7.72 3.92 -0.07
C ASP A 60 -8.81 4.09 -1.12
N LEU A 61 -8.82 5.29 -1.72
CA LEU A 61 -9.80 5.66 -2.73
C LEU A 61 -9.61 4.88 -4.04
N ALA A 62 -8.38 4.48 -4.37
CA ALA A 62 -8.06 3.79 -5.61
C ALA A 62 -8.56 2.35 -5.58
N SER A 63 -8.16 1.56 -4.57
CA SER A 63 -8.61 0.16 -4.44
C SER A 63 -10.02 0.02 -3.86
N ARG A 64 -10.63 1.11 -3.38
CA ARG A 64 -11.94 1.10 -2.68
C ARG A 64 -11.91 0.19 -1.44
N THR A 65 -10.81 0.26 -0.69
CA THR A 65 -10.54 -0.55 0.50
C THR A 65 -10.30 0.37 1.69
N TRP A 66 -10.57 -0.11 2.89
CA TRP A 66 -10.24 0.61 4.11
C TRP A 66 -9.67 -0.32 5.17
N TYR A 67 -8.92 0.26 6.08
CA TYR A 67 -8.09 -0.43 7.03
C TYR A 67 -8.42 0.02 8.45
N VAL A 68 -8.46 -0.95 9.37
CA VAL A 68 -8.19 -0.70 10.79
C VAL A 68 -6.69 -0.89 10.96
N VAL A 69 -5.99 0.16 11.42
CA VAL A 69 -4.53 0.15 11.54
C VAL A 69 -4.15 -0.13 12.97
N GLU A 70 -3.26 -1.10 13.13
CA GLU A 70 -2.70 -1.48 14.41
C GLU A 70 -1.18 -1.64 14.28
N VAL A 71 -0.43 -0.77 14.95
CA VAL A 71 1.03 -0.78 14.89
C VAL A 71 1.55 -1.57 16.08
N GLU A 72 2.34 -2.61 15.84
CA GLU A 72 2.73 -3.55 16.88
C GLU A 72 4.24 -3.72 16.95
N LEU A 73 4.73 -4.14 18.13
CA LEU A 73 6.09 -4.62 18.33
C LEU A 73 6.08 -6.11 18.68
N VAL A 74 7.10 -6.85 18.26
CA VAL A 74 7.13 -8.32 18.35
C VAL A 74 7.15 -8.86 19.78
N HIS A 75 7.52 -8.04 20.76
CA HIS A 75 7.47 -8.42 22.16
C HIS A 75 6.02 -8.50 22.70
N HIS A 76 5.02 -8.07 21.92
CA HIS A 76 3.63 -8.34 22.20
C HIS A 76 3.25 -9.77 21.86
N SER A 77 2.65 -10.43 22.84
CA SER A 77 2.14 -11.80 22.65
C SER A 77 0.94 -11.77 21.71
N VAL A 78 1.02 -12.51 20.61
CA VAL A 78 -0.08 -12.69 19.64
C VAL A 78 -1.38 -13.04 20.36
N TRP A 79 -1.33 -14.02 21.27
CA TRP A 79 -2.52 -14.57 21.91
C TRP A 79 -3.06 -13.75 23.09
N ASN A 80 -2.17 -13.06 23.81
CA ASN A 80 -2.57 -12.33 25.02
C ASN A 80 -2.81 -10.83 24.77
N HIS A 81 -2.28 -10.27 23.68
CA HIS A 81 -2.35 -8.84 23.38
C HIS A 81 -3.04 -8.59 22.03
N ILE A 82 -2.36 -8.96 20.94
CA ILE A 82 -2.76 -8.62 19.56
C ILE A 82 -4.15 -9.17 19.24
N ALA A 83 -4.36 -10.48 19.45
CA ALA A 83 -5.61 -11.14 19.07
C ALA A 83 -6.84 -10.62 19.83
N PRO A 84 -6.81 -10.47 21.17
CA PRO A 84 -7.90 -9.83 21.91
C PRO A 84 -8.20 -8.40 21.44
N GLN A 85 -7.16 -7.62 21.17
CA GLN A 85 -7.27 -6.21 20.77
C GLN A 85 -7.93 -6.08 19.39
N VAL A 86 -7.38 -6.76 18.39
CA VAL A 86 -7.94 -6.79 17.04
C VAL A 86 -9.37 -7.31 17.06
N ALA A 87 -9.68 -8.40 17.77
CA ALA A 87 -11.04 -8.92 17.85
C ALA A 87 -12.05 -7.88 18.37
N LYS A 88 -11.68 -7.13 19.42
CA LYS A 88 -12.51 -6.07 19.99
C LYS A 88 -12.72 -4.91 19.01
N GLN A 89 -11.65 -4.49 18.32
CA GLN A 89 -11.71 -3.43 17.31
C GLN A 89 -12.60 -3.81 16.13
N MET A 90 -12.48 -5.05 15.63
CA MET A 90 -13.31 -5.54 14.53
C MET A 90 -14.81 -5.56 14.88
N ILE A 91 -15.16 -5.89 16.12
CA ILE A 91 -16.55 -5.81 16.60
C ILE A 91 -17.01 -4.35 16.70
N ALA A 92 -16.16 -3.46 17.23
CA ALA A 92 -16.49 -2.06 17.43
C ALA A 92 -16.63 -1.28 16.11
N VAL A 93 -15.80 -1.57 15.11
CA VAL A 93 -15.80 -0.86 13.82
C VAL A 93 -16.95 -1.30 12.91
N ALA A 94 -17.52 -2.48 13.15
CA ALA A 94 -18.66 -3.00 12.41
C ALA A 94 -19.99 -2.27 12.74
N THR A 95 -20.01 -1.38 13.74
CA THR A 95 -21.21 -0.63 14.10
C THR A 95 -21.47 0.53 13.12
N PRO A 96 -22.75 0.83 12.78
CA PRO A 96 -23.08 1.99 11.94
C PRO A 96 -22.54 3.31 12.50
N GLU A 97 -22.56 3.46 13.82
CA GLU A 97 -22.08 4.66 14.51
C GLU A 97 -20.58 4.87 14.29
N SER A 98 -19.76 3.82 14.39
CA SER A 98 -18.34 3.91 14.11
C SER A 98 -18.08 4.32 12.66
N ARG A 99 -18.81 3.74 11.70
CA ARG A 99 -18.64 4.08 10.27
C ARG A 99 -19.02 5.53 9.98
N GLN A 100 -20.12 6.01 10.55
CA GLN A 100 -20.53 7.40 10.43
C GLN A 100 -19.46 8.35 11.00
N ILE A 101 -18.86 8.01 12.15
CA ILE A 101 -17.77 8.81 12.72
C ILE A 101 -16.58 8.88 11.75
N LEU A 102 -16.18 7.76 11.13
CA LEU A 102 -15.07 7.74 10.16
C LEU A 102 -15.41 8.58 8.92
N GLU A 103 -16.62 8.45 8.38
CA GLU A 103 -17.09 9.24 7.25
C GLU A 103 -16.99 10.75 7.53
N GLU A 104 -17.48 11.20 8.69
CA GLU A 104 -17.44 12.62 9.06
C GLU A 104 -16.00 13.15 9.23
N ILE A 105 -15.08 12.33 9.74
CA ILE A 105 -13.65 12.69 9.82
C ILE A 105 -13.08 12.92 8.41
N VAL A 106 -13.37 12.03 7.45
CA VAL A 106 -12.88 12.20 6.08
C VAL A 106 -13.46 13.46 5.43
N ILE A 107 -14.74 13.76 5.66
CA ILE A 107 -15.40 14.95 5.12
C ILE A 107 -14.80 16.22 5.70
N GLN A 108 -14.52 16.22 7.00
CA GLN A 108 -13.80 17.32 7.65
C GLN A 108 -12.42 17.49 7.02
N MET A 109 -11.63 16.42 6.92
CA MET A 109 -10.30 16.44 6.29
C MET A 109 -10.36 16.89 4.82
N PHE A 110 -11.36 16.46 4.07
CA PHE A 110 -11.59 16.91 2.69
C PHE A 110 -11.85 18.42 2.64
N THR A 111 -12.53 18.99 3.63
CA THR A 111 -12.82 20.44 3.66
C THR A 111 -11.57 21.25 4.00
N GLU A 112 -10.76 20.75 4.93
CA GLU A 112 -9.62 21.45 5.55
C GLU A 112 -8.28 21.22 4.82
N SER A 113 -8.08 20.07 4.18
CA SER A 113 -6.81 19.66 3.57
C SER A 113 -6.89 19.62 2.06
N GLU A 114 -6.04 20.41 1.40
CA GLU A 114 -5.94 20.41 -0.07
C GLU A 114 -5.35 19.11 -0.62
N ASP A 115 -4.46 18.44 0.13
CA ASP A 115 -3.92 17.12 -0.22
C ASP A 115 -5.05 16.09 -0.34
N VAL A 116 -5.96 16.07 0.64
CA VAL A 116 -7.10 15.16 0.62
C VAL A 116 -8.02 15.47 -0.56
N LYS A 117 -8.29 16.75 -0.86
CA LYS A 117 -9.08 17.13 -2.05
C LYS A 117 -8.43 16.65 -3.35
N GLU A 118 -7.11 16.72 -3.44
CA GLU A 118 -6.36 16.27 -4.61
C GLU A 118 -6.53 14.76 -4.82
N LYS A 119 -6.42 13.95 -3.76
CA LYS A 119 -6.65 12.50 -3.82
C LYS A 119 -8.02 12.14 -4.41
N PHE A 120 -9.10 12.82 -3.99
CA PHE A 120 -10.42 12.60 -4.59
C PHE A 120 -10.48 12.99 -6.07
N LYS A 121 -9.84 14.10 -6.46
CA LYS A 121 -9.81 14.57 -7.86
C LYS A 121 -9.03 13.63 -8.77
N GLU A 122 -7.89 13.13 -8.30
CA GLU A 122 -7.06 12.16 -9.03
C GLU A 122 -7.83 10.87 -9.30
N GLU A 123 -8.56 10.37 -8.30
CA GLU A 123 -9.46 9.22 -8.44
C GLU A 123 -10.77 9.53 -9.18
N LYS A 124 -10.87 10.73 -9.77
CA LYS A 124 -12.01 11.21 -10.57
C LYS A 124 -13.33 11.19 -9.81
N ILE A 125 -13.28 11.34 -8.49
CA ILE A 125 -14.45 11.40 -7.62
C ILE A 125 -14.91 12.86 -7.55
N LYS A 126 -16.15 13.11 -7.96
CA LYS A 126 -16.75 14.44 -7.88
C LYS A 126 -17.16 14.74 -6.44
N GLU A 127 -17.16 16.01 -6.06
CA GLU A 127 -17.52 16.44 -4.70
C GLU A 127 -18.91 15.95 -4.27
N ILE A 128 -19.87 15.93 -5.21
CA ILE A 128 -21.24 15.44 -4.97
C ILE A 128 -21.31 13.93 -4.68
N ASP A 129 -20.32 13.17 -5.13
CA ASP A 129 -20.26 11.71 -5.01
C ASP A 129 -19.40 11.25 -3.81
N ILE A 130 -18.77 12.17 -3.06
CA ILE A 130 -17.84 11.82 -1.96
C ILE A 130 -18.50 10.93 -0.93
N ARG A 131 -19.64 11.35 -0.36
CA ARG A 131 -20.35 10.57 0.67
C ARG A 131 -20.73 9.17 0.16
N LYS A 132 -21.27 9.11 -1.07
CA LYS A 132 -21.63 7.84 -1.72
C LYS A 132 -20.42 6.90 -1.83
N VAL A 133 -19.27 7.42 -2.27
CA VAL A 133 -18.05 6.63 -2.37
C VAL A 133 -17.56 6.16 -1.00
N LEU A 134 -17.60 7.02 0.01
CA LEU A 134 -17.20 6.65 1.37
C LEU A 134 -18.12 5.55 1.93
N ASP A 135 -19.43 5.66 1.73
CA ASP A 135 -20.39 4.62 2.11
C ASP A 135 -20.09 3.28 1.41
N GLU A 136 -19.83 3.32 0.09
CA GLU A 136 -19.46 2.13 -0.69
C GLU A 136 -18.18 1.45 -0.19
N ILE A 137 -17.22 2.22 0.34
CA ILE A 137 -15.99 1.68 0.91
C ILE A 137 -16.24 1.15 2.34
N LEU A 138 -16.81 1.97 3.23
CA LEU A 138 -16.98 1.68 4.66
C LEU A 138 -18.01 0.59 4.95
N ILE A 139 -18.91 0.29 4.01
CA ILE A 139 -19.84 -0.84 4.16
C ILE A 139 -19.12 -2.20 4.04
N LYS A 140 -18.00 -2.25 3.29
CA LYS A 140 -17.20 -3.46 3.12
C LYS A 140 -16.53 -3.85 4.45
N PRO A 141 -16.21 -5.13 4.66
CA PRO A 141 -15.35 -5.53 5.77
C PRO A 141 -13.99 -4.80 5.67
N PRO A 142 -13.47 -4.20 6.76
CA PRO A 142 -12.15 -3.60 6.71
C PRO A 142 -11.07 -4.67 6.64
N VAL A 143 -9.93 -4.28 6.09
CA VAL A 143 -8.67 -5.02 6.19
C VAL A 143 -8.00 -4.65 7.51
N ILE A 144 -7.41 -5.61 8.20
CA ILE A 144 -6.57 -5.39 9.38
C ILE A 144 -5.17 -5.08 8.85
N GLY A 145 -4.76 -3.82 8.97
CA GLY A 145 -3.46 -3.37 8.51
C GLY A 145 -2.46 -3.30 9.67
N MET A 146 -1.42 -4.12 9.64
CA MET A 146 -0.47 -4.24 10.74
C MET A 146 0.98 -4.03 10.31
N PRO A 147 1.48 -2.78 10.38
CA PRO A 147 2.90 -2.52 10.43
C PRO A 147 3.52 -3.07 11.71
N ILE A 148 4.58 -3.86 11.60
CA ILE A 148 5.23 -4.54 12.72
C ILE A 148 6.74 -4.62 12.53
N ASP A 149 7.50 -4.60 13.63
CA ASP A 149 8.96 -4.70 13.59
C ASP A 149 9.49 -6.09 13.23
N ARG A 150 8.71 -7.14 13.53
CA ARG A 150 9.04 -8.53 13.17
C ARG A 150 7.81 -9.43 13.13
N ILE A 151 7.77 -10.34 12.15
CA ILE A 151 6.67 -11.28 11.95
C ILE A 151 7.04 -12.67 12.48
N SER A 152 6.29 -13.16 13.47
CA SER A 152 6.41 -14.53 13.98
C SER A 152 5.56 -15.51 13.17
N GLN A 153 5.83 -16.81 13.28
CA GLN A 153 5.03 -17.84 12.62
C GLN A 153 3.61 -17.90 13.20
N ASP A 154 3.46 -17.85 14.52
CA ASP A 154 2.16 -17.76 15.21
C ASP A 154 1.31 -16.60 14.69
N LEU A 155 1.92 -15.42 14.46
CA LEU A 155 1.20 -14.26 13.94
C LEU A 155 0.67 -14.51 12.53
N LYS A 156 1.47 -15.12 11.64
CA LYS A 156 1.02 -15.48 10.28
C LYS A 156 -0.12 -16.48 10.32
N GLU A 157 0.02 -17.54 11.13
CA GLU A 157 -1.00 -18.57 11.26
C GLU A 157 -2.30 -18.01 11.83
N TRP A 158 -2.21 -17.18 12.89
CA TRP A 158 -3.36 -16.50 13.44
C TRP A 158 -4.03 -15.57 12.42
N ALA A 159 -3.26 -14.75 11.70
CA ALA A 159 -3.78 -13.86 10.67
C ALA A 159 -4.59 -14.63 9.61
N GLY A 160 -4.08 -15.79 9.15
CA GLY A 160 -4.76 -16.65 8.19
C GLY A 160 -6.08 -17.26 8.70
N THR A 161 -6.33 -17.28 10.02
CA THR A 161 -7.59 -17.77 10.60
C THR A 161 -8.71 -16.74 10.62
N LEU A 162 -8.39 -15.46 10.41
CA LEU A 162 -9.36 -14.38 10.52
C LEU A 162 -10.28 -14.30 9.30
N LYS A 163 -11.55 -13.97 9.57
CA LYS A 163 -12.53 -13.74 8.52
C LYS A 163 -12.17 -12.51 7.69
N ASN A 164 -11.81 -11.42 8.37
CA ASN A 164 -11.29 -10.22 7.73
C ASN A 164 -9.90 -10.48 7.17
N ASP A 165 -9.56 -9.78 6.10
CA ASP A 165 -8.23 -9.88 5.54
C ASP A 165 -7.22 -9.13 6.40
N VAL A 166 -6.00 -9.64 6.44
CA VAL A 166 -4.88 -9.11 7.21
C VAL A 166 -3.75 -8.80 6.25
N ARG A 167 -3.16 -7.62 6.39
CA ARG A 167 -1.93 -7.24 5.73
C ARG A 167 -0.86 -6.92 6.76
N LEU A 168 0.28 -7.61 6.68
CA LEU A 168 1.42 -7.37 7.56
C LEU A 168 2.53 -6.65 6.78
N TRP A 169 3.01 -5.52 7.29
CA TRP A 169 4.18 -4.83 6.73
C TRP A 169 5.31 -4.84 7.73
N LEU A 170 6.52 -5.12 7.26
CA LEU A 170 7.71 -5.09 8.10
C LEU A 170 8.28 -3.67 8.13
N VAL A 171 8.51 -3.14 9.32
CA VAL A 171 9.19 -1.87 9.54
C VAL A 171 10.48 -2.14 10.30
N ARG A 172 11.64 -1.74 9.77
CA ARG A 172 12.91 -1.95 10.47
C ARG A 172 13.56 -0.64 10.81
N LYS A 173 14.18 -0.57 11.98
CA LYS A 173 15.03 0.54 12.39
C LYS A 173 16.49 0.17 12.21
N TYR A 174 17.27 1.13 11.74
CA TYR A 174 18.71 1.05 11.65
C TYR A 174 19.34 2.28 12.28
N ILE A 175 20.52 2.10 12.87
CA ILE A 175 21.34 3.18 13.42
C ILE A 175 22.73 3.14 12.80
N GLU A 176 23.36 4.32 12.64
CA GLU A 176 24.74 4.39 12.17
C GLU A 176 25.70 3.82 13.23
N PHE A 177 26.58 2.92 12.78
CA PHE A 177 27.59 2.31 13.63
C PHE A 177 28.60 3.36 14.11
N GLY A 178 28.58 3.64 15.42
CA GLY A 178 29.42 4.65 16.05
C GLY A 178 28.79 6.05 16.15
N ALA A 179 27.58 6.25 15.61
CA ALA A 179 26.79 7.49 15.69
C ALA A 179 25.29 7.15 15.81
N PRO A 180 24.84 6.57 16.94
CA PRO A 180 23.49 6.02 17.09
C PRO A 180 22.36 7.06 16.93
N GLU A 181 22.66 8.35 17.03
CA GLU A 181 21.75 9.46 16.74
C GLU A 181 21.32 9.54 15.27
N ASN A 182 22.08 8.93 14.36
CA ASN A 182 21.72 8.87 12.95
C ASN A 182 20.87 7.62 12.71
N VAL A 183 19.55 7.83 12.69
CA VAL A 183 18.53 6.79 12.50
C VAL A 183 18.08 6.72 11.05
N ALA A 184 17.85 5.50 10.56
CA ALA A 184 17.20 5.23 9.28
C ALA A 184 16.11 4.18 9.48
N TYR A 185 15.03 4.29 8.72
CA TYR A 185 13.96 3.29 8.72
C TYR A 185 13.86 2.64 7.35
N GLU A 186 13.58 1.34 7.35
CA GLU A 186 13.19 0.58 6.18
C GLU A 186 11.70 0.28 6.29
N ILE A 187 10.95 0.78 5.31
CA ILE A 187 9.50 0.62 5.14
C ILE A 187 9.25 -0.09 3.80
N PRO A 188 8.06 -0.65 3.56
CA PRO A 188 7.72 -1.30 2.30
C PRO A 188 7.93 -0.42 1.06
N GLU A 189 8.40 -1.03 -0.01
CA GLU A 189 8.41 -0.45 -1.36
C GLU A 189 7.13 -0.87 -2.11
N GLU A 190 6.60 0.02 -2.95
CA GLU A 190 5.38 -0.23 -3.76
C GLU A 190 4.17 -0.76 -2.97
N TYR A 191 4.00 -0.33 -1.72
CA TYR A 191 2.87 -0.71 -0.85
C TYR A 191 2.82 -2.19 -0.49
N ARG A 192 3.88 -2.96 -0.81
CA ARG A 192 3.88 -4.42 -0.74
C ARG A 192 3.90 -4.92 0.71
N PRO A 193 2.89 -5.67 1.15
CA PRO A 193 2.94 -6.37 2.43
C PRO A 193 3.84 -7.60 2.35
N VAL A 194 4.35 -8.04 3.50
CA VAL A 194 5.05 -9.32 3.65
C VAL A 194 4.05 -10.48 3.74
N LEU A 195 2.83 -10.21 4.18
CA LEU A 195 1.70 -11.14 4.19
C LEU A 195 0.44 -10.39 3.74
N ASP A 196 -0.27 -10.93 2.74
CA ASP A 196 -1.63 -10.51 2.38
C ASP A 196 -2.55 -11.74 2.38
N THR A 197 -3.41 -11.85 3.38
CA THR A 197 -4.30 -13.02 3.48
C THR A 197 -5.38 -13.04 2.39
N THR A 198 -5.65 -11.93 1.71
CA THR A 198 -6.56 -11.94 0.55
C THR A 198 -5.99 -12.84 -0.54
N GLU A 199 -4.69 -12.69 -0.85
CA GLU A 199 -3.99 -13.53 -1.83
C GLU A 199 -3.86 -14.99 -1.36
N GLU A 200 -3.58 -15.20 -0.06
CA GLU A 200 -3.51 -16.56 0.51
C GLU A 200 -4.85 -17.31 0.52
N LYS A 201 -5.97 -16.59 0.57
CA LYS A 201 -7.32 -17.17 0.44
C LYS A 201 -7.63 -17.53 -1.01
N GLU A 202 -7.15 -16.74 -1.96
CA GLU A 202 -7.32 -17.00 -3.39
C GLU A 202 -6.42 -18.14 -3.91
N LYS A 203 -5.26 -18.39 -3.28
CA LYS A 203 -4.29 -19.47 -3.61
C LYS A 203 -4.10 -19.64 -5.12
N PRO A 204 -3.49 -18.67 -5.82
CA PRO A 204 -3.28 -18.78 -7.26
C PRO A 204 -2.54 -20.08 -7.56
N LYS A 205 -3.07 -20.91 -8.47
CA LYS A 205 -2.45 -22.19 -8.87
C LYS A 205 -1.12 -21.95 -9.55
N SER A 206 -0.94 -20.79 -10.16
CA SER A 206 0.34 -20.32 -10.71
C SER A 206 1.43 -20.13 -9.65
N GLY A 207 1.06 -19.91 -8.38
CA GLY A 207 2.00 -19.61 -7.30
C GLY A 207 2.61 -18.21 -7.36
N ILE A 208 2.10 -17.33 -8.24
CA ILE A 208 2.60 -15.96 -8.42
C ILE A 208 1.61 -14.99 -7.77
N ALA A 209 2.09 -14.20 -6.80
CA ALA A 209 1.30 -13.16 -6.15
C ALA A 209 1.22 -11.88 -6.99
N TYR A 210 0.22 -11.03 -6.71
CA TYR A 210 0.01 -9.79 -7.47
C TYR A 210 1.19 -8.83 -7.34
N TYR A 211 1.76 -8.72 -6.13
CA TYR A 211 2.89 -7.85 -5.83
C TYR A 211 4.25 -8.41 -6.29
N ASP A 212 4.29 -9.64 -6.81
CA ASP A 212 5.52 -10.29 -7.29
C ASP A 212 5.83 -9.98 -8.75
N VAL A 213 4.84 -9.47 -9.50
CA VAL A 213 5.00 -9.18 -10.93
C VAL A 213 5.86 -7.94 -11.13
N SER A 214 6.94 -8.09 -11.87
CA SER A 214 7.87 -7.02 -12.26
C SER A 214 7.73 -6.63 -13.73
N LEU A 215 8.39 -5.55 -14.14
CA LEU A 215 8.50 -5.19 -15.57
C LEU A 215 9.27 -6.25 -16.38
N ALA A 216 10.19 -6.99 -15.74
CA ALA A 216 10.90 -8.10 -16.38
C ALA A 216 9.94 -9.23 -16.73
N ASP A 217 9.02 -9.58 -15.82
CA ASP A 217 8.03 -10.63 -16.07
C ASP A 217 7.11 -10.28 -17.25
N LEU A 218 6.71 -9.00 -17.36
CA LEU A 218 5.91 -8.52 -18.49
C LEU A 218 6.69 -8.56 -19.81
N LEU A 219 8.00 -8.30 -19.78
CA LEU A 219 8.86 -8.42 -20.97
C LEU A 219 9.03 -9.88 -21.38
N ASP A 220 9.32 -10.77 -20.42
CA ASP A 220 9.52 -12.20 -20.67
C ASP A 220 8.26 -12.86 -21.20
N ALA A 221 7.08 -12.41 -20.76
CA ALA A 221 5.78 -12.84 -21.30
C ALA A 221 5.41 -12.21 -22.66
N GLY A 222 6.22 -11.27 -23.17
CA GLY A 222 5.95 -10.55 -24.42
C GLY A 222 4.78 -9.56 -24.35
N LEU A 223 4.34 -9.19 -23.13
CA LEU A 223 3.33 -8.15 -22.90
C LEU A 223 3.93 -6.74 -22.99
N LEU A 224 5.24 -6.64 -22.82
CA LEU A 224 6.07 -5.48 -23.16
C LEU A 224 7.20 -5.91 -24.10
N SER A 225 7.79 -4.95 -24.80
CA SER A 225 8.97 -5.13 -25.64
C SER A 225 10.03 -4.09 -25.32
N VAL A 226 11.30 -4.44 -25.53
CA VAL A 226 12.42 -3.49 -25.38
C VAL A 226 12.24 -2.34 -26.36
N GLY A 227 12.37 -1.11 -25.87
CA GLY A 227 12.12 0.10 -26.64
C GLY A 227 10.66 0.54 -26.67
N ASP A 228 9.75 -0.19 -26.01
CA ASP A 228 8.37 0.29 -25.84
C ASP A 228 8.34 1.63 -25.11
N GLU A 229 7.53 2.54 -25.63
CA GLU A 229 7.26 3.82 -24.99
C GLU A 229 6.01 3.71 -24.13
N LEU A 230 6.16 4.00 -22.84
CA LEU A 230 5.07 4.24 -21.93
C LEU A 230 4.88 5.74 -21.73
N VAL A 231 3.64 6.19 -21.60
CA VAL A 231 3.28 7.59 -21.42
C VAL A 231 2.52 7.79 -20.11
N MET A 232 2.81 8.90 -19.44
CA MET A 232 2.10 9.36 -18.24
C MET A 232 1.80 10.85 -18.41
N ASN A 233 0.53 11.22 -18.23
CA ASN A 233 0.12 12.61 -18.20
C ASN A 233 -0.08 13.05 -16.75
N TYR A 234 0.56 14.14 -16.35
CA TYR A 234 0.39 14.68 -15.01
C TYR A 234 0.22 16.20 -15.04
N LYS A 235 -0.66 16.70 -14.17
CA LYS A 235 -0.91 18.14 -14.02
C LYS A 235 -0.75 18.51 -12.54
N PRO A 236 0.34 19.19 -12.16
CA PRO A 236 0.54 19.65 -10.79
C PRO A 236 -0.44 20.76 -10.44
N ARG A 237 -0.67 20.97 -9.15
CA ARG A 237 -1.52 22.03 -8.63
C ARG A 237 -1.05 23.40 -9.12
N GLY A 238 -1.97 24.15 -9.75
CA GLY A 238 -1.67 25.48 -10.28
C GLY A 238 -0.70 25.53 -11.46
N GLY A 239 -0.25 24.37 -11.97
CA GLY A 239 0.68 24.27 -13.10
C GLY A 239 0.04 23.75 -14.38
N ASN A 240 0.87 23.66 -15.41
CA ASN A 240 0.49 23.13 -16.72
C ASN A 240 0.64 21.61 -16.75
N GLN A 241 -0.25 20.96 -17.50
CA GLN A 241 -0.13 19.54 -17.76
C GLN A 241 1.18 19.25 -18.51
N LYS A 242 1.96 18.30 -18.00
CA LYS A 242 3.15 17.74 -18.64
C LYS A 242 2.85 16.31 -19.07
N ASN A 243 3.53 15.87 -20.13
CA ASN A 243 3.52 14.50 -20.61
C ASN A 243 4.92 13.92 -20.45
N PHE A 244 5.03 12.81 -19.75
CA PHE A 244 6.26 12.09 -19.48
C PHE A 244 6.29 10.81 -20.29
N LYS A 245 7.45 10.53 -20.85
CA LYS A 245 7.72 9.29 -21.57
C LYS A 245 8.70 8.44 -20.77
N ALA A 246 8.44 7.14 -20.78
CA ALA A 246 9.35 6.14 -20.29
C ALA A 246 9.68 5.14 -21.40
N VAL A 247 10.93 4.69 -21.47
CA VAL A 247 11.35 3.67 -22.46
C VAL A 247 11.74 2.40 -21.74
N ILE A 248 11.15 1.27 -22.11
CA ILE A 248 11.46 -0.04 -21.53
C ILE A 248 12.83 -0.53 -22.00
N THR A 249 13.63 -1.02 -21.06
CA THR A 249 14.98 -1.57 -21.30
C THR A 249 14.98 -3.09 -21.28
N GLU A 250 16.02 -3.71 -21.84
CA GLU A 250 16.23 -5.17 -21.81
C GLU A 250 16.27 -5.81 -20.42
N GLU A 251 16.64 -5.09 -19.37
CA GLU A 251 16.76 -5.62 -18.01
C GLU A 251 15.45 -5.60 -17.19
N GLY A 252 14.28 -5.33 -17.80
CA GLY A 252 13.04 -5.17 -17.02
C GLY A 252 13.03 -3.91 -16.17
N SER A 253 13.44 -2.80 -16.77
CA SER A 253 13.43 -1.48 -16.16
C SER A 253 12.96 -0.45 -17.18
N MET A 254 12.72 0.79 -16.73
CA MET A 254 12.30 1.89 -17.60
C MET A 254 13.17 3.13 -17.40
N ILE A 255 13.42 3.87 -18.48
CA ILE A 255 14.17 5.13 -18.44
C ILE A 255 13.20 6.29 -18.53
N VAL A 256 13.22 7.19 -17.54
CA VAL A 256 12.44 8.43 -17.46
C VAL A 256 13.38 9.57 -17.10
N LEU A 257 13.37 10.67 -17.86
CA LEU A 257 14.24 11.83 -17.64
C LEU A 257 15.72 11.42 -17.45
N ASP A 258 16.23 10.57 -18.35
CA ASP A 258 17.59 10.03 -18.37
C ASP A 258 18.00 9.22 -17.13
N LYS A 259 17.03 8.79 -16.31
CA LYS A 259 17.25 7.93 -15.14
C LYS A 259 16.54 6.59 -15.29
N LYS A 260 17.20 5.53 -14.86
CA LYS A 260 16.73 4.14 -14.97
C LYS A 260 16.06 3.69 -13.67
N PHE A 261 14.88 3.08 -13.76
CA PHE A 261 14.08 2.63 -12.62
C PHE A 261 13.51 1.23 -12.85
N ARG A 262 13.58 0.39 -11.82
CA ARG A 262 12.84 -0.89 -11.79
C ARG A 262 11.42 -0.73 -11.25
N SER A 263 11.22 0.18 -10.29
CA SER A 263 9.91 0.53 -9.76
C SER A 263 9.18 1.48 -10.73
N PRO A 264 8.02 1.08 -11.28
CA PRO A 264 7.15 2.00 -12.02
C PRO A 264 6.74 3.21 -11.19
N SER A 265 6.58 3.03 -9.88
CA SER A 265 6.14 4.06 -8.94
C SER A 265 7.18 5.17 -8.78
N TYR A 266 8.45 4.83 -8.54
CA TYR A 266 9.51 5.85 -8.49
C TYR A 266 9.78 6.51 -9.85
N ALA A 267 9.63 5.76 -10.95
CA ALA A 267 9.71 6.34 -12.29
C ALA A 267 8.65 7.42 -12.51
N ALA A 268 7.40 7.14 -12.11
CA ALA A 268 6.29 8.10 -12.17
C ALA A 268 6.52 9.28 -11.23
N LEU A 269 6.97 9.02 -10.00
CA LEU A 269 7.24 10.03 -8.99
C LEU A 269 8.26 11.06 -9.46
N LEU A 270 9.33 10.62 -10.12
CA LEU A 270 10.33 11.53 -10.70
C LEU A 270 9.69 12.52 -11.69
N GLY A 271 8.81 12.04 -12.58
CA GLY A 271 8.09 12.90 -13.52
C GLY A 271 7.16 13.87 -12.80
N ILE A 272 6.41 13.38 -11.81
CA ILE A 272 5.50 14.21 -10.99
C ILE A 272 6.25 15.34 -10.28
N GLN A 273 7.41 15.04 -9.69
CA GLN A 273 8.25 16.03 -9.01
C GLN A 273 8.91 17.00 -9.99
N ASP A 274 9.34 16.54 -11.18
CA ASP A 274 9.81 17.43 -12.26
C ASP A 274 8.71 18.40 -12.71
N ALA A 275 7.45 17.99 -12.64
CA ALA A 275 6.33 18.89 -12.90
C ALA A 275 6.16 19.99 -11.85
N GLY A 276 6.78 19.85 -10.67
CA GLY A 276 6.71 20.80 -9.56
C GLY A 276 5.73 20.39 -8.45
N SER A 277 5.33 19.12 -8.40
CA SER A 277 4.58 18.57 -7.28
C SER A 277 5.49 18.20 -6.10
N ASP A 278 4.98 18.37 -4.89
CA ASP A 278 5.59 17.96 -3.61
C ASP A 278 5.20 16.55 -3.18
N ARG A 279 4.51 15.80 -4.05
CA ARG A 279 4.06 14.43 -3.79
C ARG A 279 5.24 13.51 -3.42
N LYS A 280 4.98 12.60 -2.48
CA LYS A 280 5.95 11.63 -1.97
C LYS A 280 5.77 10.22 -2.53
N THR A 281 4.54 9.83 -2.89
CA THR A 281 4.23 8.49 -3.39
C THR A 281 3.34 8.55 -4.62
N VAL A 282 3.33 7.52 -5.46
CA VAL A 282 2.36 7.38 -6.57
C VAL A 282 2.24 5.90 -6.92
N ASN A 283 1.07 5.45 -7.36
CA ASN A 283 0.93 4.12 -7.94
C ASN A 283 1.38 4.13 -9.41
N GLY A 284 2.63 3.75 -9.66
CA GLY A 284 3.19 3.73 -11.02
C GLY A 284 2.49 2.76 -11.96
N TRP A 285 2.00 1.63 -11.43
CA TRP A 285 1.26 0.64 -12.22
C TRP A 285 -0.04 1.22 -12.81
N ALA A 286 -0.65 2.17 -12.11
CA ALA A 286 -1.85 2.89 -12.57
C ALA A 286 -1.54 4.21 -13.30
N SER A 287 -0.26 4.58 -13.44
CA SER A 287 0.15 5.87 -14.01
C SER A 287 0.63 5.76 -15.46
N TRP A 288 1.29 4.66 -15.80
CA TRP A 288 1.92 4.46 -17.11
C TRP A 288 1.01 3.69 -18.06
N LYS A 289 0.88 4.23 -19.29
CA LYS A 289 0.15 3.58 -20.38
C LYS A 289 1.05 3.21 -21.54
N ASN A 290 0.81 2.08 -22.18
CA ASN A 290 1.47 1.72 -23.43
C ASN A 290 0.79 2.39 -24.65
N ARG A 291 1.30 2.11 -25.85
CA ARG A 291 0.76 2.63 -27.13
C ARG A 291 -0.69 2.23 -27.42
N ASN A 292 -1.20 1.20 -26.77
CA ASN A 292 -2.58 0.72 -26.88
C ASN A 292 -3.48 1.32 -25.79
N GLU A 293 -3.03 2.37 -25.09
CA GLU A 293 -3.71 3.01 -23.95
C GLU A 293 -3.94 2.09 -22.74
N LYS A 294 -3.34 0.90 -22.72
CA LYS A 294 -3.41 -0.02 -21.58
C LYS A 294 -2.46 0.40 -20.47
N LEU A 295 -2.93 0.37 -19.23
CA LEU A 295 -2.13 0.59 -18.03
C LEU A 295 -1.20 -0.58 -17.75
N LEU A 296 -0.07 -0.32 -17.09
CA LEU A 296 0.79 -1.39 -16.57
C LEU A 296 0.03 -2.33 -15.61
N ALA A 297 -0.90 -1.80 -14.82
CA ALA A 297 -1.76 -2.61 -13.95
C ALA A 297 -2.65 -3.59 -14.74
N GLU A 298 -3.10 -3.22 -15.94
CA GLU A 298 -3.89 -4.10 -16.81
C GLU A 298 -3.00 -5.17 -17.43
N LEU A 299 -1.79 -4.81 -17.87
CA LEU A 299 -0.80 -5.79 -18.36
C LEU A 299 -0.40 -6.78 -17.27
N ARG A 300 -0.25 -6.33 -16.03
CA ARG A 300 -0.03 -7.20 -14.86
C ARG A 300 -1.17 -8.18 -14.65
N SER A 301 -2.42 -7.72 -14.71
CA SER A 301 -3.58 -8.62 -14.61
C SER A 301 -3.63 -9.62 -15.77
N GLU A 302 -3.28 -9.21 -17.00
CA GLU A 302 -3.16 -10.11 -18.15
C GLU A 302 -2.10 -11.19 -17.93
N TYR A 303 -0.93 -10.81 -17.42
CA TYR A 303 0.14 -11.75 -17.06
C TYR A 303 -0.31 -12.80 -16.04
N LEU A 304 -0.93 -12.36 -14.94
CA LEU A 304 -1.40 -13.26 -13.89
C LEU A 304 -2.45 -14.24 -14.42
N ASN A 305 -3.40 -13.76 -15.24
CA ASN A 305 -4.41 -14.61 -15.86
C ASN A 305 -3.80 -15.65 -16.83
N GLN A 306 -2.76 -15.27 -17.59
CA GLN A 306 -2.02 -16.21 -18.44
C GLN A 306 -1.37 -17.31 -17.60
N LYS A 307 -0.66 -16.94 -16.53
CA LYS A 307 0.04 -17.87 -15.65
C LYS A 307 -0.91 -18.82 -14.93
N GLU A 308 -2.07 -18.31 -14.50
CA GLU A 308 -3.10 -19.14 -13.89
C GLU A 308 -3.65 -20.17 -14.88
N SER A 309 -3.95 -19.75 -16.11
CA SER A 309 -4.42 -20.64 -17.18
C SER A 309 -3.39 -21.72 -17.53
N GLU A 310 -2.10 -21.37 -17.60
CA GLU A 310 -1.00 -22.31 -17.82
C GLU A 310 -0.91 -23.36 -16.70
N ALA A 311 -1.04 -22.92 -15.44
CA ALA A 311 -1.00 -23.81 -14.28
C ALA A 311 -2.20 -24.78 -14.26
N GLU A 312 -3.40 -24.30 -14.62
CA GLU A 312 -4.60 -25.14 -14.74
C GLU A 312 -4.46 -26.21 -15.82
N GLN A 313 -3.93 -25.82 -16.99
CA GLN A 313 -3.67 -26.76 -18.08
C GLN A 313 -2.61 -27.80 -17.69
N ALA A 314 -1.53 -27.40 -17.04
CA ALA A 314 -0.52 -28.33 -16.54
C ALA A 314 -1.10 -29.33 -15.51
N ALA A 315 -1.93 -28.85 -14.57
CA ALA A 315 -2.57 -29.69 -13.57
C ALA A 315 -3.55 -30.71 -14.18
N SER A 316 -4.27 -30.33 -15.25
CA SER A 316 -5.22 -31.22 -15.96
C SER A 316 -4.57 -32.25 -16.88
N MET A 317 -3.35 -32.03 -17.37
CA MET A 317 -2.60 -33.00 -18.18
C MET A 317 -1.76 -33.98 -17.34
N GLY A 318 -1.53 -33.67 -16.06
CA GLY A 318 -0.72 -34.48 -15.15
C GLY A 318 -1.49 -35.42 -14.22
N GLY A 319 -2.83 -35.40 -14.25
CA GLY A 319 -3.72 -36.28 -13.49
C GLY A 319 -4.41 -37.32 -14.35
#